data_AF-A0A0F9ICG3-F1
#
_entry.id   AF-A0A0F9ICG3-F1
#
_cell.length_a   1.000
_cell.length_b   1.000
_cell.length_c   1.000
_cell.angle_alpha   90.00
_cell.angle_beta   90.00
_cell.angle_gamma   90.00
#
_symmetry.space_group_name_H-M   'P 1'
#
loop_
_entity.id
_entity.type
_entity.pdbx_description
1 polymer ?
#
loop_
_entity_poly.entity_id
_entity_poly.type
_entity_poly.pdbx_seq_one_letter_code
_entity_poly.pdbx_strand_id
1 'polypeptide(L)'
;MFWSKWPPTRRGSKGKALTSWEKLCGSKNKHRPTRWQIWSAIREQKKSAQWQDEKFIPLAATWLNNKRWLDDVKELKKYNFEGSDEHESFEEKERAKNSFEDKFGK
;
A
#
# COMPACT_ATOMS: atom_id res chain seq x y z
N MET A 1 -7.45 -13.31 -18.47
CA MET A 1 -7.02 -14.06 -17.26
C MET A 1 -6.30 -13.12 -16.30
N PHE A 2 -6.42 -13.28 -14.98
CA PHE A 2 -5.67 -12.49 -13.97
C PHE A 2 -4.16 -12.45 -14.25
N TRP A 3 -3.60 -13.60 -14.64
CA TRP A 3 -2.17 -13.77 -14.94
C TRP A 3 -1.62 -12.82 -16.00
N SER A 4 -2.42 -12.47 -17.02
CA SER A 4 -1.98 -11.59 -18.10
C SER A 4 -1.92 -10.11 -17.70
N LYS A 5 -2.50 -9.74 -16.55
CA LYS A 5 -2.46 -8.37 -16.03
C LYS A 5 -1.26 -8.12 -15.10
N TRP A 6 -0.64 -9.18 -14.58
CA TRP A 6 0.48 -9.07 -13.65
C TRP A 6 1.83 -8.86 -14.36
N PRO A 7 2.72 -7.98 -13.86
CA PRO A 7 4.06 -7.79 -14.42
C PRO A 7 4.83 -9.11 -14.54
N PRO A 8 5.46 -9.40 -15.69
CA PRO A 8 6.08 -10.70 -15.96
C PRO A 8 7.19 -11.05 -14.97
N THR A 9 7.97 -10.07 -14.55
CA THR A 9 9.11 -10.20 -13.63
C THR A 9 8.70 -10.49 -12.17
N ARG A 10 7.44 -10.25 -11.81
CA ARG A 10 6.94 -10.35 -10.42
C ARG A 10 5.79 -11.35 -10.25
N ARG A 11 5.60 -12.25 -11.22
CA ARG A 11 4.51 -13.24 -11.17
C ARG A 11 4.70 -14.32 -10.11
N GLY A 12 5.95 -14.74 -9.86
CA GLY A 12 6.26 -15.87 -8.98
C GLY A 12 5.73 -17.20 -9.52
N SER A 13 5.41 -18.14 -8.61
CA SER A 13 4.86 -19.45 -8.98
C SER A 13 3.41 -19.37 -9.46
N LYS A 14 3.17 -19.80 -10.70
CA LYS A 14 1.84 -19.87 -11.32
C LYS A 14 0.85 -20.69 -10.51
N GLY A 15 1.30 -21.84 -9.98
CA GLY A 15 0.46 -22.71 -9.14
C GLY A 15 -0.02 -22.00 -7.87
N LYS A 16 0.90 -21.36 -7.14
CA LYS A 16 0.54 -20.61 -5.91
C LYS A 16 -0.44 -19.48 -6.19
N ALA A 17 -0.22 -18.71 -7.25
CA ALA A 17 -1.12 -17.63 -7.63
C ALA A 17 -2.50 -18.15 -8.06
N LEU A 18 -2.56 -19.26 -8.80
CA LEU A 18 -3.82 -19.90 -9.18
C LEU A 18 -4.59 -20.38 -7.96
N THR A 19 -3.94 -21.09 -7.04
CA THR A 19 -4.58 -21.56 -5.80
C THR A 19 -5.12 -20.40 -4.96
N SER A 20 -4.36 -19.30 -4.81
CA SER A 20 -4.87 -18.09 -4.12
C SER A 20 -6.06 -17.47 -4.83
N TRP A 21 -6.02 -17.42 -6.17
CA TRP A 21 -7.12 -16.89 -6.98
C TRP A 21 -8.39 -17.74 -6.89
N GLU A 22 -8.26 -19.06 -6.96
CA GLU A 22 -9.36 -20.01 -6.83
C GLU A 22 -10.01 -19.96 -5.45
N LYS A 23 -9.20 -19.89 -4.39
CA LYS A 23 -9.70 -19.69 -3.02
C LYS A 23 -10.53 -18.42 -2.89
N LEU A 24 -10.06 -17.32 -3.50
CA LEU A 24 -10.76 -16.04 -3.50
C LEU A 24 -12.07 -16.10 -4.30
N CYS A 25 -12.05 -16.73 -5.48
CA CYS A 25 -13.24 -16.87 -6.33
C CYS A 25 -14.28 -17.83 -5.74
N GLY A 26 -13.84 -18.94 -5.17
CA GLY A 26 -14.68 -19.98 -4.56
C GLY A 26 -15.18 -19.61 -3.15
N SER A 27 -14.69 -18.51 -2.57
CA SER A 27 -15.14 -18.05 -1.27
C SER A 27 -16.63 -17.70 -1.30
N LYS A 28 -17.39 -18.23 -0.32
CA LYS A 28 -18.80 -17.85 -0.06
C LYS A 28 -18.92 -16.52 0.70
N ASN A 29 -17.79 -15.85 0.99
CA ASN A 29 -17.79 -14.58 1.71
C ASN A 29 -18.50 -13.49 0.87
N LYS A 30 -19.48 -12.83 1.49
CA LYS A 30 -20.23 -11.71 0.89
C LYS A 30 -19.33 -10.51 0.54
N HIS A 31 -18.22 -10.35 1.25
CA HIS A 31 -17.22 -9.29 1.05
C HIS A 31 -16.09 -9.68 0.08
N ARG A 32 -16.23 -10.76 -0.69
CA ARG A 32 -15.22 -11.10 -1.70
C ARG A 32 -15.17 -10.02 -2.79
N PRO A 33 -13.98 -9.65 -3.29
CA PRO A 33 -13.90 -8.69 -4.36
C PRO A 33 -14.43 -9.29 -5.67
N THR A 34 -15.02 -8.44 -6.50
CA THR A 34 -15.32 -8.78 -7.89
C THR A 34 -14.03 -8.84 -8.71
N ARG A 35 -14.06 -9.58 -9.83
CA ARG A 35 -12.95 -9.61 -10.78
C ARG A 35 -12.58 -8.20 -11.26
N TRP A 36 -13.57 -7.33 -11.39
CA TRP A 36 -13.38 -5.95 -11.84
C TRP A 36 -12.65 -5.10 -10.79
N GLN A 37 -13.00 -5.23 -9.50
CA GLN A 37 -12.27 -4.57 -8.41
C GLN A 37 -10.80 -4.97 -8.39
N ILE A 38 -10.50 -6.26 -8.53
CA ILE A 38 -9.12 -6.74 -8.62
C ILE A 38 -8.38 -6.12 -9.82
N TRP A 39 -9.03 -6.06 -10.98
CA TRP A 39 -8.39 -5.50 -12.18
C TRP A 39 -8.20 -4.00 -12.10
N SER A 40 -9.17 -3.26 -11.52
CA SER A 40 -9.02 -1.81 -11.33
C SER A 40 -7.89 -1.52 -10.36
N ALA A 41 -7.83 -2.23 -9.23
CA ALA A 41 -6.76 -2.08 -8.25
C ALA A 41 -5.38 -2.32 -8.89
N ILE A 42 -5.20 -3.41 -9.65
CA ILE A 42 -3.92 -3.66 -10.34
C ILE A 42 -3.59 -2.53 -11.33
N ARG A 43 -4.59 -2.03 -12.07
CA ARG A 43 -4.39 -0.95 -13.05
C ARG A 43 -3.99 0.35 -12.37
N GLU A 44 -4.58 0.69 -11.24
CA GLU A 44 -4.30 1.92 -10.50
C GLU A 44 -2.98 1.83 -9.75
N GLN A 45 -2.73 0.70 -9.08
CA GLN A 45 -1.47 0.47 -8.37
C GLN A 45 -0.29 0.46 -9.34
N LYS A 46 -0.43 -0.09 -10.55
CA LYS A 46 0.60 0.01 -11.61
C LYS A 46 0.94 1.44 -12.04
N LYS A 47 0.07 2.42 -11.80
CA LYS A 47 0.33 3.84 -12.08
C LYS A 47 0.99 4.55 -10.89
N SER A 48 1.02 3.92 -9.72
CA SER A 48 1.65 4.49 -8.54
C SER A 48 3.15 4.65 -8.73
N ALA A 49 3.74 5.63 -8.03
CA ALA A 49 5.17 5.88 -8.06
C ALA A 49 5.96 4.69 -7.49
N GLN A 50 5.44 4.03 -6.45
CA GLN A 50 6.08 2.86 -5.87
C GLN A 50 6.16 1.68 -6.84
N TRP A 51 5.10 1.42 -7.62
CA TRP A 51 5.06 0.30 -8.57
C TRP A 51 5.75 0.59 -9.91
N GLN A 52 6.28 1.80 -10.12
CA GLN A 52 7.22 2.02 -11.23
C GLN A 52 8.54 1.26 -11.02
N ASP A 53 8.88 0.95 -9.77
CA ASP A 53 10.03 0.11 -9.44
C ASP A 53 9.55 -1.30 -9.10
N GLU A 54 9.93 -2.26 -9.95
CA GLU A 54 9.47 -3.65 -9.88
C GLU A 54 9.81 -4.32 -8.54
N LYS A 55 10.83 -3.86 -7.82
CA LYS A 55 11.22 -4.44 -6.53
C LYS A 55 10.15 -4.29 -5.46
N PHE A 56 9.33 -3.24 -5.55
CA PHE A 56 8.23 -3.00 -4.62
C PHE A 56 6.91 -3.65 -5.02
N ILE A 57 6.82 -4.19 -6.24
CA ILE A 57 5.64 -4.94 -6.67
C ILE A 57 5.68 -6.30 -5.95
N PRO A 58 4.66 -6.67 -5.15
CA PRO A 58 4.63 -7.98 -4.48
C PRO A 58 4.51 -9.12 -5.49
N LEU A 59 4.75 -10.36 -5.05
CA LEU A 59 4.38 -11.53 -5.86
C LEU A 59 2.86 -11.64 -5.98
N ALA A 60 2.36 -12.14 -7.10
CA ALA A 60 0.92 -12.21 -7.37
C ALA A 60 0.14 -12.96 -6.28
N ALA A 61 0.66 -14.09 -5.80
CA ALA A 61 0.06 -14.85 -4.71
C ALA A 61 0.04 -14.07 -3.38
N THR A 62 1.14 -13.37 -3.07
CA THR A 62 1.24 -12.52 -1.87
C THR A 62 0.24 -11.38 -1.91
N TRP A 63 0.10 -10.71 -3.05
CA TRP A 63 -0.86 -9.62 -3.23
C TRP A 63 -2.30 -10.08 -3.02
N LEU A 64 -2.66 -11.25 -3.57
CA LEU A 64 -3.99 -11.86 -3.39
C LEU A 64 -4.24 -12.26 -1.93
N ASN A 65 -3.29 -12.93 -1.28
CA ASN A 65 -3.45 -13.41 0.09
C ASN A 65 -3.58 -12.26 1.10
N ASN A 66 -2.82 -11.17 0.88
CA ASN A 66 -2.81 -10.00 1.75
C ASN A 66 -3.94 -9.01 1.43
N LYS A 67 -4.86 -9.35 0.52
CA LYS A 67 -6.00 -8.51 0.15
C LYS A 67 -5.62 -7.10 -0.33
N ARG A 68 -4.47 -6.97 -1.00
CA ARG A 68 -3.88 -5.68 -1.36
C ARG A 68 -4.66 -4.88 -2.41
N TRP A 69 -5.76 -5.41 -2.95
CA TRP A 69 -6.72 -4.59 -3.69
C TRP A 69 -7.46 -3.57 -2.81
N LEU A 70 -7.34 -3.68 -1.49
CA LEU A 70 -7.88 -2.73 -0.51
C LEU A 70 -6.88 -1.62 -0.15
N ASP A 71 -5.62 -1.73 -0.58
CA ASP A 71 -4.60 -0.73 -0.27
C ASP A 71 -4.92 0.58 -1.00
N ASP A 72 -4.76 1.71 -0.30
CA ASP A 72 -4.92 3.03 -0.91
C ASP A 72 -3.75 3.33 -1.85
N VAL A 73 -4.05 3.63 -3.10
CA VAL A 73 -3.07 3.97 -4.14
C VAL A 73 -2.34 5.27 -3.81
N LYS A 74 -2.96 6.18 -3.05
CA LYS A 74 -2.34 7.44 -2.62
C LYS A 74 -1.18 7.22 -1.65
N GLU A 75 -1.19 6.12 -0.91
CA GLU A 75 -0.13 5.75 0.04
C GLU A 75 1.05 5.05 -0.66
N LEU A 76 0.88 4.61 -1.91
CA LEU A 76 1.93 3.96 -2.72
C LEU A 76 2.89 4.99 -3.35
N LYS A 77 3.43 5.87 -2.51
CA LYS A 77 4.44 6.86 -2.91
C LYS A 77 5.82 6.22 -2.93
N LYS A 78 6.71 6.76 -3.77
CA LYS A 78 8.13 6.44 -3.71
C LYS A 78 8.66 7.07 -2.42
N TYR A 79 9.21 6.25 -1.51
CA TYR A 79 9.85 6.77 -0.31
C TYR A 79 11.17 7.42 -0.76
N ASN A 80 11.17 8.74 -0.89
CA ASN A 80 12.40 9.50 -0.97
C ASN A 80 12.89 9.61 0.47
N PHE A 81 14.00 8.94 0.77
CA PHE A 81 14.65 9.08 2.08
C PHE A 81 15.26 10.48 2.29
N GLU A 82 15.22 11.35 1.27
CA GLU A 82 15.59 12.75 1.37
C GLU A 82 14.42 13.56 1.94
N GLY A 83 14.56 13.96 3.21
CA GLY A 83 13.73 14.99 3.83
C GLY A 83 12.61 14.45 4.71
N SER A 84 12.96 13.80 5.82
CA SER A 84 12.06 13.71 6.97
C SER A 84 11.90 15.09 7.61
N ASP A 85 10.96 15.89 7.12
CA ASP A 85 10.55 17.15 7.77
C ASP A 85 9.14 17.04 8.36
N GLU A 86 8.93 16.01 9.18
CA GLU A 86 7.96 16.04 10.29
C GLU A 86 8.56 15.29 11.49
N HIS A 87 9.79 15.64 11.89
CA HIS A 87 10.25 15.42 13.25
C HIS A 87 10.36 16.79 13.93
N GLU A 88 9.21 17.45 14.08
CA GLU A 88 9.09 18.61 14.94
C GLU A 88 9.49 18.17 16.35
N SER A 89 10.68 18.60 16.78
CA SER A 89 11.27 18.17 18.03
C SER A 89 10.30 18.51 19.17
N PHE A 90 9.98 17.51 19.97
CA PHE A 90 9.11 17.64 21.14
C PHE A 90 9.60 18.76 22.10
N GLU A 91 10.92 19.01 22.11
CA GLU A 91 11.56 20.08 22.90
C GLU A 91 11.15 21.50 22.47
N GLU A 92 10.85 21.73 21.20
CA GLU A 92 10.45 23.06 20.71
C GLU A 92 9.01 23.40 21.09
N LYS A 93 8.13 22.38 21.11
CA LYS A 93 6.75 22.51 21.65
C LYS A 93 6.74 22.77 23.15
N GLU A 94 7.64 22.15 23.91
CA GLU A 94 7.78 22.39 25.36
C GLU A 94 8.32 23.80 25.64
N ARG A 95 9.32 24.28 24.88
CA ARG A 95 9.84 25.65 25.02
C ARG A 95 8.80 26.71 24.67
N ALA A 96 7.97 26.48 23.65
CA ALA A 96 6.90 27.39 23.27
C ALA A 96 5.77 27.46 24.32
N LYS A 97 5.49 26.34 25.00
CA LYS A 97 4.53 26.30 26.12
C LYS A 97 5.04 27.02 27.35
N ASN A 98 6.28 26.75 27.77
CA ASN A 98 6.86 27.42 28.94
C ASN A 98 6.99 28.93 28.74
N SER A 99 7.37 29.40 27.54
CA SER A 99 7.42 30.84 27.25
C SER A 99 6.05 31.51 27.20
N PHE A 100 4.97 30.77 26.94
CA PHE A 100 3.60 31.29 26.98
C PHE A 100 3.11 31.39 28.43
N GLU A 101 3.42 30.42 29.29
CA GLU A 101 3.08 30.45 30.71
C GLU A 101 3.83 31.57 31.46
N ASP A 102 5.09 31.86 31.12
CA ASP A 102 5.84 32.97 31.74
C ASP A 102 5.30 34.38 31.38
N LYS A 103 4.58 34.51 30.25
CA LYS A 103 4.02 35.81 29.80
C LYS A 103 2.61 36.09 30.30
N PHE A 104 1.89 35.05 30.74
CA PHE A 104 0.50 35.15 31.17
C PHE A 104 0.25 34.56 32.57
N GLY A 105 1.26 33.97 33.20
CA GLY A 105 1.28 33.53 34.59
C GLY A 105 1.42 34.73 35.52
N LYS A 106 0.43 34.87 36.41
CA LYS A 106 0.24 35.95 37.37
C LYS A 106 0.76 35.55 38.73
#